data_AF-A0A0H5M056-F1
#
_entry.id   AF-A0A0H5M056-F1
#
_cell.length_a   1.000
_cell.length_b   1.000
_cell.length_c   1.000
_cell.angle_alpha   90.00
_cell.angle_beta   90.00
_cell.angle_gamma   90.00
#
_symmetry.space_group_name_H-M   'P 1'
#
loop_
_entity.id
_entity.type
_entity.pdbx_description
1 polymer ?
#
loop_
_entity_poly.entity_id
_entity_poly.type
_entity_poly.pdbx_seq_one_letter_code
_entity_poly.pdbx_strand_id
1 'polypeptide(L)'
;MGLIDEWAERYIVDAQKNGEFDNLSGNGKPLQLDDDALVPMDLRGGYRLLKNAGFLPPELLDRQEALTIVDLLSQLDNQHDAQTKLRSRLILLEMRLEQAGLSTDFLHQGYQHRVADRLSNEE
;
A
#
# COMPACT_ATOMS: atom_id res chain seq x y z
N MET A 1 -8.99 -38.18 3.60
CA MET A 1 -9.02 -37.13 2.57
C MET A 1 -10.46 -36.79 2.29
N GLY A 2 -10.81 -35.50 2.28
CA GLY A 2 -12.17 -35.05 2.04
C GLY A 2 -12.53 -35.10 0.54
N LEU A 3 -13.83 -35.03 0.23
CA LEU A 3 -14.34 -34.99 -1.14
C LEU A 3 -13.74 -33.83 -1.96
N ILE A 4 -13.46 -32.70 -1.31
CA ILE A 4 -12.85 -31.52 -1.95
C ILE A 4 -11.40 -31.80 -2.36
N ASP A 5 -10.65 -32.54 -1.53
CA ASP A 5 -9.26 -32.91 -1.83
C ASP A 5 -9.20 -33.80 -3.08
N GLU A 6 -10.11 -34.78 -3.18
CA GLU A 6 -10.17 -35.68 -4.34
C GLU A 6 -10.54 -34.94 -5.63
N TRP A 7 -11.40 -33.92 -5.53
CA TRP A 7 -11.78 -33.10 -6.68
C TRP A 7 -10.63 -32.19 -7.12
N ALA A 8 -9.93 -31.57 -6.18
CA ALA A 8 -8.75 -30.76 -6.47
C ALA A 8 -7.67 -31.60 -7.16
N GLU A 9 -7.38 -32.80 -6.63
CA GLU A 9 -6.38 -33.71 -7.19
C GLU A 9 -6.72 -34.12 -8.63
N ARG A 10 -7.98 -34.50 -8.91
CA ARG A 10 -8.41 -34.84 -10.27
C ARG A 10 -8.21 -33.68 -11.24
N TYR A 11 -8.58 -32.47 -10.82
CA TYR A 11 -8.46 -31.28 -11.67
C TYR A 11 -7.00 -30.96 -12.01
N ILE A 12 -6.11 -31.07 -11.02
CA ILE A 12 -4.67 -30.86 -11.21
C ILE A 12 -4.12 -31.90 -12.20
N VAL A 13 -4.46 -33.17 -12.03
CA VAL A 13 -3.99 -34.26 -12.90
C VAL A 13 -4.49 -34.10 -14.34
N ASP A 14 -5.74 -33.69 -14.54
CA ASP A 14 -6.28 -33.49 -15.87
C ASP A 14 -5.67 -32.25 -16.57
N ALA A 15 -5.43 -31.16 -15.84
CA ALA A 15 -4.70 -30.00 -16.35
C ALA A 15 -3.25 -30.34 -16.74
N GLN A 16 -2.57 -31.22 -15.98
CA GLN A 16 -1.25 -31.76 -16.36
C GLN A 16 -1.29 -32.54 -17.67
N LYS A 17 -2.26 -33.45 -17.83
CA LYS A 17 -2.40 -34.24 -19.08
C LYS A 17 -2.70 -33.37 -20.30
N ASN A 18 -3.46 -32.29 -20.10
CA ASN A 18 -3.80 -31.34 -21.16
C ASN A 18 -2.63 -30.41 -21.54
N GLY A 19 -1.51 -30.48 -20.81
CA GLY A 19 -0.37 -29.57 -21.02
C GLY A 19 -0.67 -28.13 -20.63
N GLU A 20 -1.67 -27.89 -19.77
CA GLU A 20 -2.04 -26.52 -19.33
C GLU A 20 -0.93 -25.85 -18.48
N PHE A 21 -0.02 -26.66 -17.93
CA PHE A 21 1.17 -26.18 -17.24
C PHE A 21 2.39 -26.01 -18.17
N ASP A 22 2.29 -26.43 -19.43
CA ASP A 22 3.35 -26.25 -20.42
C ASP A 22 3.35 -24.80 -20.92
N ASN A 23 4.53 -24.19 -21.00
CA ASN A 23 4.73 -22.83 -21.52
C ASN A 23 3.97 -21.70 -20.78
N LEU A 24 3.75 -21.86 -19.46
CA LEU A 24 3.27 -20.76 -18.62
C LEU A 24 4.14 -19.50 -18.74
N SER A 25 3.53 -18.35 -18.52
CA SER A 25 4.24 -17.08 -18.49
C SER A 25 5.35 -17.11 -17.44
N GLY A 26 6.61 -16.99 -17.89
CA GLY A 26 7.78 -17.06 -17.01
C GLY A 26 8.42 -18.45 -16.89
N ASN A 27 7.93 -19.47 -17.59
CA ASN A 27 8.56 -20.79 -17.63
C ASN A 27 10.02 -20.70 -18.14
N GLY A 28 10.96 -21.26 -17.38
CA GLY A 28 12.40 -21.23 -17.67
C GLY A 28 13.09 -19.87 -17.45
N LYS A 29 12.36 -18.82 -17.03
CA LYS A 29 12.94 -17.51 -16.72
C LYS A 29 13.31 -17.42 -15.23
N PRO A 30 14.33 -16.62 -14.86
CA PRO A 30 14.61 -16.34 -13.45
C PRO A 30 13.35 -15.80 -12.76
N LEU A 31 13.08 -16.29 -11.56
CA LEU A 31 11.95 -15.81 -10.77
C LEU A 31 12.17 -14.32 -10.45
N GLN A 32 11.18 -13.48 -10.76
CA GLN A 32 11.19 -12.10 -10.31
C GLN A 32 10.91 -12.09 -8.82
N LEU A 33 11.97 -11.90 -8.02
CA LEU A 33 11.84 -11.79 -6.58
C LEU A 33 11.11 -10.48 -6.28
N ASP A 34 9.95 -10.58 -5.62
CA ASP A 34 9.23 -9.42 -5.10
C ASP A 34 10.15 -8.56 -4.19
N ASP A 35 9.87 -7.25 -4.13
CA ASP A 35 10.51 -6.24 -3.27
C ASP A 35 10.24 -6.45 -1.75
N ASP A 36 10.14 -7.70 -1.30
CA ASP A 36 9.93 -8.07 0.11
C ASP A 36 11.23 -8.04 0.93
N ALA A 37 12.29 -7.40 0.40
CA ALA A 37 13.60 -7.31 1.06
C ALA A 37 13.49 -6.64 2.44
N LEU A 38 12.54 -5.71 2.59
CA LEU A 38 12.25 -5.01 3.85
C LEU A 38 11.24 -5.76 4.76
N VAL A 39 10.68 -6.89 4.30
CA VAL A 39 9.70 -7.67 5.06
C VAL A 39 10.39 -8.86 5.73
N PRO A 40 10.23 -9.05 7.06
CA PRO A 40 10.72 -10.24 7.76
C PRO A 40 10.21 -11.54 7.15
N MET A 41 11.04 -12.59 7.10
CA MET A 41 10.71 -13.84 6.38
C MET A 41 9.35 -14.43 6.77
N ASP A 42 9.05 -14.43 8.07
CA ASP A 42 7.82 -15.02 8.63
C ASP A 42 6.55 -14.28 8.17
N LEU A 43 6.68 -13.00 7.79
CA LEU A 43 5.55 -12.16 7.36
C LEU A 43 5.35 -12.15 5.85
N ARG A 44 6.36 -12.54 5.05
CA ARG A 44 6.31 -12.44 3.57
C ARG A 44 5.13 -13.19 2.96
N GLY A 45 4.82 -14.39 3.46
CA GLY A 45 3.70 -15.19 2.96
C GLY A 45 2.35 -14.48 3.13
N GLY A 46 2.13 -13.88 4.30
CA GLY A 46 0.92 -13.12 4.60
C GLY A 46 0.81 -11.84 3.76
N TYR A 47 1.88 -11.06 3.67
CA TYR A 47 1.90 -9.83 2.87
C TYR A 47 1.69 -10.10 1.38
N ARG A 48 2.26 -11.17 0.83
CA ARG A 48 2.03 -11.57 -0.57
C ARG A 48 0.59 -11.93 -0.85
N LEU A 49 -0.03 -12.69 0.06
CA LEU A 49 -1.44 -13.06 -0.08
C LEU A 49 -2.34 -11.82 -0.10
N LEU A 50 -2.11 -10.88 0.82
CA LEU A 50 -2.84 -9.62 0.90
C LEU A 50 -2.61 -8.73 -0.33
N LYS A 51 -1.36 -8.57 -0.78
CA LYS A 51 -0.99 -7.83 -1.99
C LYS A 51 -1.69 -8.41 -3.23
N ASN A 52 -1.67 -9.73 -3.41
CA ASN A 52 -2.31 -10.41 -4.54
C ASN A 52 -3.83 -10.28 -4.51
N ALA A 53 -4.44 -10.22 -3.31
CA ALA A 53 -5.87 -9.97 -3.14
C ALA A 53 -6.27 -8.49 -3.34
N GLY A 54 -5.31 -7.60 -3.61
CA GLY A 54 -5.55 -6.15 -3.71
C GLY A 54 -5.84 -5.48 -2.37
N PHE A 55 -5.47 -6.12 -1.25
CA PHE A 55 -5.73 -5.60 0.08
C PHE A 55 -4.68 -4.55 0.46
N LEU A 56 -5.12 -3.32 0.69
CA LEU A 56 -4.27 -2.23 1.14
C LEU A 56 -4.16 -2.27 2.68
N PRO A 57 -2.94 -2.31 3.26
CA PRO A 57 -2.75 -2.18 4.70
C PRO A 57 -3.49 -0.97 5.28
N PRO A 58 -4.06 -1.08 6.50
CA PRO A 58 -4.84 0.00 7.11
C PRO A 58 -4.03 1.29 7.27
N GLU A 59 -2.72 1.18 7.45
CA GLU A 59 -1.83 2.34 7.57
C GLU A 59 -1.67 3.09 6.26
N LEU A 60 -1.68 2.38 5.12
CA LEU A 60 -1.65 3.00 3.80
C LEU A 60 -3.01 3.65 3.45
N LEU A 61 -4.11 3.11 3.96
CA LEU A 61 -5.43 3.75 3.88
C LEU A 61 -5.46 5.05 4.70
N ASP A 62 -4.99 5.00 5.95
CA ASP A 62 -4.91 6.18 6.83
C ASP A 62 -4.01 7.28 6.19
N ARG A 63 -2.90 6.88 5.55
CA ARG A 63 -2.02 7.80 4.79
C ARG A 63 -2.75 8.44 3.60
N GLN A 64 -3.51 7.66 2.83
CA GLN A 64 -4.27 8.17 1.70
C GLN A 64 -5.36 9.15 2.17
N GLU A 65 -6.08 8.82 3.25
CA GLU A 65 -7.09 9.72 3.86
C GLU A 65 -6.45 11.02 4.36
N ALA A 66 -5.27 10.96 4.98
CA ALA A 66 -4.59 12.15 5.45
C ALA A 66 -4.19 13.09 4.30
N LEU A 67 -3.68 12.55 3.19
CA LEU A 67 -3.36 13.32 1.98
C LEU A 67 -4.58 13.98 1.34
N THR A 68 -5.70 13.26 1.25
CA THR A 68 -6.94 13.82 0.67
C THR A 68 -7.50 14.94 1.56
N ILE A 69 -7.41 14.80 2.88
CA ILE A 69 -7.82 15.86 3.81
C ILE A 69 -6.93 17.11 3.65
N VAL A 70 -5.61 16.95 3.50
CA VAL A 70 -4.71 18.08 3.25
C VAL A 70 -5.06 18.81 1.95
N ASP A 71 -5.32 18.06 0.88
CA ASP A 71 -5.71 18.64 -0.42
C ASP A 71 -7.05 19.39 -0.31
N LEU A 72 -8.06 18.78 0.32
CA LEU A 72 -9.35 19.42 0.60
C LEU A 72 -9.19 20.70 1.43
N LEU A 73 -8.35 20.69 2.47
CA LEU A 73 -8.09 21.86 3.30
C LEU A 73 -7.40 22.99 2.52
N SER A 74 -6.62 22.67 1.48
CA SER A 74 -5.97 23.66 0.61
C SER A 74 -6.94 24.34 -0.36
N GLN A 75 -8.03 23.66 -0.74
CA GLN A 75 -9.03 24.15 -1.69
C GLN A 75 -10.21 24.88 -1.02
N LEU A 76 -10.33 24.81 0.31
CA LEU A 76 -11.46 25.39 1.06
C LEU A 76 -11.20 26.84 1.48
N ASP A 77 -11.86 27.79 0.81
CA ASP A 77 -11.97 29.18 1.26
C ASP A 77 -13.12 29.34 2.27
N ASN A 78 -12.79 29.36 3.56
CA ASN A 78 -13.61 29.93 4.65
C ASN A 78 -14.95 29.25 5.03
N GLN A 79 -15.08 27.92 4.96
CA GLN A 79 -16.14 27.21 5.71
C GLN A 79 -15.64 26.78 7.10
N HIS A 80 -15.80 27.66 8.10
CA HIS A 80 -15.19 27.51 9.43
C HIS A 80 -15.53 26.18 10.15
N ASP A 81 -16.75 25.67 10.00
CA ASP A 81 -17.20 24.48 10.73
C ASP A 81 -16.72 23.17 10.09
N ALA A 82 -16.70 23.09 8.75
CA ALA A 82 -16.20 21.93 8.02
C ALA A 82 -14.67 21.80 8.13
N GLN A 83 -13.96 22.93 8.10
CA GLN A 83 -12.51 22.97 8.23
C GLN A 83 -12.05 22.47 9.61
N THR A 84 -12.78 22.80 10.68
CA THR A 84 -12.45 22.35 12.04
C THR A 84 -12.57 20.84 12.18
N LYS A 85 -13.60 20.23 11.58
CA LYS A 85 -13.80 18.77 11.56
C LYS A 85 -12.73 18.04 10.75
N LEU A 86 -12.35 18.58 9.60
CA LEU A 86 -11.28 18.01 8.78
C LEU A 86 -9.92 18.09 9.49
N ARG A 87 -9.63 19.20 10.17
CA ARG A 87 -8.39 19.34 10.97
C ARG A 87 -8.33 18.38 12.15
N SER A 88 -9.43 18.20 12.89
CA SER A 88 -9.45 17.22 14.00
C SER A 88 -9.29 15.78 13.50
N ARG A 89 -9.87 15.46 12.34
CA ARG A 89 -9.68 14.17 11.67
C ARG A 89 -8.24 13.95 11.23
N LEU A 90 -7.59 14.98 10.68
CA LEU A 90 -6.18 14.93 10.28
C LEU A 90 -5.27 14.61 11.47
N ILE A 91 -5.47 15.29 12.61
CA ILE A 91 -4.69 15.04 13.84
C ILE A 91 -4.85 13.58 14.32
N LEU A 92 -6.07 13.04 14.25
CA LEU A 92 -6.31 11.64 14.62
C LEU A 92 -5.56 10.67 13.69
N LEU A 93 -5.57 10.92 12.38
CA LEU A 93 -4.85 10.08 11.41
C LEU A 93 -3.34 10.17 11.61
N GLU A 94 -2.82 11.37 11.85
CA GLU A 94 -1.40 11.60 12.15
C GLU A 94 -0.95 10.79 13.36
N MET A 95 -1.71 10.86 14.46
CA MET A 95 -1.44 10.08 15.68
C MET A 95 -1.47 8.57 15.42
N ARG A 96 -2.39 8.05 14.59
CA ARG A 96 -2.47 6.62 14.26
C ARG A 96 -1.27 6.16 13.43
N LEU A 97 -0.81 6.99 12.49
CA LEU A 97 0.37 6.72 11.67
C LEU A 97 1.65 6.69 12.53
N GLU A 98 1.80 7.61 13.48
CA GLU A 98 2.92 7.60 14.43
C GLU A 98 2.93 6.35 15.30
N GLN A 99 1.76 5.92 15.80
CA GLN A 99 1.63 4.68 16.58
C GLN A 99 1.97 3.43 15.75
N ALA A 100 1.71 3.46 14.45
CA ALA A 100 2.12 2.42 13.51
C ALA A 100 3.62 2.50 13.13
N GLY A 101 4.36 3.49 13.63
CA GLY A 101 5.78 3.69 13.35
C GLY A 101 6.06 4.28 11.96
N LEU A 102 5.07 4.89 11.32
CA LEU A 102 5.24 5.55 10.03
C LEU A 102 5.58 7.04 10.20
N SER A 103 6.44 7.57 9.32
CA SER A 103 6.72 9.00 9.26
C SER A 103 5.50 9.78 8.74
N THR A 104 5.17 10.87 9.44
CA THR A 104 4.12 11.84 9.12
C THR A 104 4.65 13.09 8.42
N ASP A 105 5.97 13.15 8.14
CA ASP A 105 6.64 14.31 7.54
C ASP A 105 6.01 14.75 6.21
N PHE A 106 5.41 13.81 5.48
CA PHE A 106 4.72 14.06 4.22
C PHE A 106 3.49 14.97 4.34
N LEU A 107 2.91 15.12 5.53
CA LEU A 107 1.78 16.02 5.80
C LEU A 107 2.24 17.46 5.98
N HIS A 108 3.48 17.66 6.41
CA HIS A 108 4.04 18.97 6.72
C HIS A 108 4.86 19.46 5.54
N GLN A 109 4.21 20.13 4.58
CA GLN A 109 4.88 20.77 3.42
C GLN A 109 5.93 21.83 3.79
N GLY A 110 6.20 22.09 5.08
CA GLY A 110 7.13 23.12 5.56
C GLY A 110 8.58 22.96 5.08
N TYR A 111 9.03 21.74 4.73
CA TYR A 111 10.34 21.54 4.12
C TYR A 111 10.37 21.87 2.63
N GLN A 112 9.24 21.76 1.94
CA GLN A 112 9.17 21.92 0.48
C GLN A 112 9.50 23.36 0.08
N HIS A 113 8.99 24.35 0.82
CA HIS A 113 9.30 25.76 0.59
C HIS A 113 10.77 26.10 0.91
N ARG A 114 11.31 25.60 2.02
CA ARG A 114 12.71 25.84 2.41
C ARG A 114 13.73 25.19 1.46
N VAL A 115 13.39 24.01 0.92
CA VAL A 115 14.21 23.32 -0.08
C VAL A 115 14.09 24.01 -1.43
N ALA A 116 12.89 24.41 -1.84
CA ALA A 116 12.67 25.20 -3.06
C ALA A 116 13.44 26.53 -3.02
N ASP A 117 13.39 27.25 -1.89
CA ASP A 117 14.11 28.51 -1.69
C ASP A 117 15.64 28.33 -1.69
N ARG A 118 16.16 27.19 -1.21
CA ARG A 118 17.60 26.90 -1.30
C ARG A 118 18.03 26.57 -2.71
N LEU A 119 17.22 25.81 -3.46
CA LEU A 119 17.52 25.43 -4.83
C LEU A 119 17.36 26.59 -5.82
N SER A 120 16.49 27.57 -5.52
CA SER A 120 16.30 28.76 -6.35
C SER A 120 17.31 29.88 -6.07
N ASN A 121 18.00 29.85 -4.92
CA ASN A 121 19.06 30.80 -4.58
C ASN A 121 20.46 30.37 -5.08
N GLU A 122 20.57 29.32 -5.90
CA GLU A 122 21.82 28.86 -6.54
C GLU A 122 21.98 29.29 -8.02
N GLU A 123 21.12 30.18 -8.54
CA GLU A 123 21.33 30.91 -9.81
C GLU A 123 21.81 32.35 -9.58
#